data_AF-A0A841YFR5-F1
#
_entry.id   AF-A0A841YFR5-F1
#
_cell.length_a   1.000
_cell.length_b   1.000
_cell.length_c   1.000
_cell.angle_alpha   90.00
_cell.angle_beta   90.00
_cell.angle_gamma   90.00
#
_symmetry.space_group_name_H-M   'P 1'
#
loop_
_entity.id
_entity.type
_entity.pdbx_description
1 polymer ?
#
loop_
_entity_poly.entity_id
_entity_poly.type
_entity_poly.pdbx_seq_one_letter_code
_entity_poly.pdbx_strand_id
1 'polypeptide(L)'
;MQKSEIDITNYLKENTPNMISEWLDSIYSMEKPYTSFVYAPLYKDELRADSKQTASLIIDFFSTDKEQFESSLTNWLNHMYKRRMENEVPLPEVLMTLDKLRYQFLKWSGKFAIQTESFTKNDYYEVVHAINFAFDIINEKFTDLYFSQIMHHLSAQQSMIEEISTPIISITDHIAILPLIGHVDDDRAKHLMETATSRCSQLNIDYLCIDLSAITTFETTLVEMLFSLADILKLLGIELVLSGITPKMAQQMVLLDADIEIPAYHSLKEVLHEKV
;
A
#
# COMPACT_ATOMS: atom_id res chain seq x y z
N MET A 1 -38.51 -13.41 14.22
CA MET A 1 -37.91 -14.68 13.81
C MET A 1 -38.90 -15.80 14.00
N GLN A 2 -38.95 -16.74 13.06
CA GLN A 2 -39.67 -18.01 13.26
C GLN A 2 -38.94 -18.86 14.31
N LYS A 3 -39.63 -19.77 15.00
CA LYS A 3 -39.02 -20.63 16.04
C LYS A 3 -37.81 -21.42 15.51
N SER A 4 -37.88 -21.87 14.26
CA SER A 4 -36.81 -22.57 13.54
C SER A 4 -35.51 -21.75 13.40
N GLU A 5 -35.61 -20.43 13.17
CA GLU A 5 -34.44 -19.53 13.07
C GLU A 5 -33.75 -19.33 14.42
N ILE A 6 -34.51 -19.26 15.51
CA ILE A 6 -33.94 -19.13 16.86
C ILE A 6 -33.20 -20.41 17.25
N ASP A 7 -33.80 -21.57 16.96
CA ASP A 7 -33.23 -22.88 17.29
C ASP A 7 -31.90 -23.12 16.56
N ILE A 8 -31.81 -22.80 15.26
CA ILE A 8 -30.54 -22.95 14.52
C ILE A 8 -29.48 -21.92 14.90
N THR A 9 -29.87 -20.68 15.20
CA THR A 9 -28.92 -19.65 15.65
C THR A 9 -28.28 -20.04 16.98
N ASN A 10 -29.08 -20.55 17.92
CA ASN A 10 -28.58 -21.07 19.19
C ASN A 10 -27.69 -22.29 18.97
N TYR A 11 -28.09 -23.22 18.10
CA TYR A 11 -27.27 -24.39 17.76
C TYR A 11 -25.90 -24.01 17.19
N LEU A 12 -25.85 -23.08 16.22
CA LEU A 12 -24.59 -22.61 15.63
C LEU A 12 -23.72 -21.88 16.67
N LYS A 13 -24.33 -21.09 17.55
CA LYS A 13 -23.64 -20.40 18.64
C LYS A 13 -23.01 -21.37 19.63
N GLU A 14 -23.77 -22.34 20.12
CA GLU A 14 -23.29 -23.35 21.07
C GLU A 14 -22.20 -24.24 20.47
N ASN A 15 -22.27 -24.52 19.16
CA ASN A 15 -21.33 -25.39 18.47
C ASN A 15 -20.15 -24.66 17.81
N THR A 16 -20.09 -23.33 17.86
CA THR A 16 -18.97 -22.55 17.30
C THR A 16 -17.59 -23.04 17.78
N PRO A 17 -17.35 -23.37 19.06
CA PRO A 17 -16.07 -23.93 19.50
C PRO A 17 -15.71 -25.25 18.81
N ASN A 18 -16.71 -26.10 18.58
CA ASN A 18 -16.54 -27.39 17.90
C ASN A 18 -16.29 -27.19 16.39
N MET A 19 -17.01 -26.28 15.75
CA MET A 19 -16.82 -25.90 14.34
C MET A 19 -15.38 -25.44 14.08
N ILE A 20 -14.89 -24.54 14.94
CA ILE A 20 -13.54 -23.99 14.82
C ILE A 20 -12.50 -25.08 15.11
N SER A 21 -12.71 -25.91 16.13
CA SER A 21 -11.78 -27.00 16.44
C SER A 21 -11.73 -28.03 15.31
N GLU A 22 -12.88 -28.46 14.78
CA GLU A 22 -12.97 -29.40 13.66
C GLU A 22 -12.24 -28.87 12.41
N TRP A 23 -12.37 -27.57 12.12
CA TRP A 23 -11.65 -26.95 11.02
C TRP A 23 -10.15 -26.79 11.30
N LEU A 24 -9.75 -26.30 12.47
CA LEU A 24 -8.33 -26.19 12.81
C LEU A 24 -7.68 -27.58 12.80
N ASP A 25 -8.36 -28.61 13.29
CA ASP A 25 -7.83 -29.97 13.24
C ASP A 25 -7.77 -30.51 11.81
N SER A 26 -8.69 -30.10 10.92
CA SER A 26 -8.54 -30.32 9.47
C SER A 26 -7.35 -29.56 8.89
N ILE A 27 -6.94 -28.45 9.52
CA ILE A 27 -5.74 -27.71 9.15
C ILE A 27 -4.46 -28.46 9.52
N TYR A 28 -4.45 -29.03 10.71
CA TYR A 28 -3.24 -29.65 11.26
C TYR A 28 -3.18 -31.17 11.09
N SER A 29 -4.17 -31.79 10.44
CA SER A 29 -4.15 -33.23 10.13
C SER A 29 -3.17 -33.52 8.99
N MET A 30 -2.26 -34.47 9.24
CA MET A 30 -1.05 -34.76 8.45
C MET A 30 -1.27 -35.23 6.99
N GLU A 31 -2.49 -35.20 6.44
CA GLU A 31 -2.74 -35.71 5.08
C GLU A 31 -2.49 -34.69 3.97
N LYS A 32 -2.48 -33.36 4.26
CA LYS A 32 -2.01 -32.31 3.34
C LYS A 32 -1.43 -31.12 4.13
N PRO A 33 -0.10 -30.92 4.16
CA PRO A 33 0.46 -29.78 4.87
C PRO A 33 0.00 -28.48 4.19
N TYR A 34 -0.48 -27.53 4.97
CA TYR A 34 -0.89 -26.23 4.47
C TYR A 34 0.33 -25.48 3.93
N THR A 35 0.19 -24.90 2.75
CA THR A 35 1.26 -24.17 2.06
C THR A 35 1.32 -22.69 2.46
N SER A 36 0.46 -22.25 3.38
CA SER A 36 0.36 -20.87 3.82
C SER A 36 0.97 -20.66 5.21
N PHE A 37 1.76 -19.60 5.33
CA PHE A 37 2.39 -19.22 6.60
C PHE A 37 1.38 -18.82 7.68
N VAL A 38 0.18 -18.37 7.30
CA VAL A 38 -0.91 -17.98 8.22
C VAL A 38 -1.39 -19.18 9.05
N TYR A 39 -1.18 -20.40 8.54
CA TYR A 39 -1.51 -21.63 9.25
C TYR A 39 -0.33 -22.26 9.98
N ALA A 40 0.82 -21.58 10.08
CA ALA A 40 1.94 -22.09 10.86
C ALA A 40 1.49 -22.39 12.31
N PRO A 41 1.95 -23.50 12.93
CA PRO A 41 1.49 -23.91 14.26
C PRO A 41 1.61 -22.83 15.34
N LEU A 42 2.57 -21.90 15.20
CA LEU A 42 2.79 -20.81 16.14
C LEU A 42 1.64 -19.78 16.17
N TYR A 43 0.88 -19.65 15.07
CA TYR A 43 -0.27 -18.75 14.96
C TYR A 43 -1.60 -19.44 15.29
N LYS A 44 -1.60 -20.72 15.72
CA LYS A 44 -2.81 -21.52 15.91
C LYS A 44 -3.79 -20.90 16.90
N ASP A 45 -3.30 -20.36 18.01
CA ASP A 45 -4.15 -19.76 19.04
C ASP A 45 -4.72 -18.41 18.60
N GLU A 46 -3.95 -17.63 17.87
CA GLU A 46 -4.42 -16.39 17.25
C GLU A 46 -5.51 -16.71 16.22
N LEU A 47 -5.23 -17.58 15.25
CA LEU A 47 -6.20 -18.01 14.25
C LEU A 47 -7.50 -18.48 14.89
N ARG A 48 -7.43 -19.22 16.00
CA ARG A 48 -8.61 -19.62 16.77
C ARG A 48 -9.39 -18.44 17.32
N ALA A 49 -8.73 -17.43 17.88
CA ALA A 49 -9.37 -16.22 18.39
C ALA A 49 -10.08 -15.44 17.26
N ASP A 50 -9.42 -15.27 16.12
CA ASP A 50 -9.94 -14.56 14.94
C ASP A 50 -11.21 -15.22 14.45
N SER A 51 -11.17 -16.53 14.41
CA SER A 51 -12.24 -17.36 13.91
C SER A 51 -13.45 -17.32 14.83
N LYS A 52 -13.24 -17.20 16.14
CA LYS A 52 -14.32 -16.95 17.11
C LYS A 52 -14.95 -15.57 16.88
N GLN A 53 -14.14 -14.56 16.59
CA GLN A 53 -14.63 -13.20 16.33
C GLN A 53 -15.46 -13.16 15.04
N THR A 54 -14.97 -13.76 13.96
CA THR A 54 -15.71 -13.90 12.70
C THR A 54 -16.99 -14.71 12.89
N ALA A 55 -16.94 -15.82 13.62
CA ALA A 55 -18.12 -16.61 13.91
C ALA A 55 -19.17 -15.82 14.71
N SER A 56 -18.74 -14.98 15.65
CA SER A 56 -19.63 -14.10 16.41
C SER A 56 -20.33 -13.08 15.50
N LEU A 57 -19.58 -12.48 14.56
CA LEU A 57 -20.16 -11.57 13.56
C LEU A 57 -21.22 -12.26 12.68
N ILE A 58 -20.97 -13.51 12.26
CA ILE A 58 -21.94 -14.29 11.51
C ILE A 58 -23.18 -14.60 12.37
N ILE A 59 -23.02 -14.92 13.65
CA ILE A 59 -24.14 -15.15 14.56
C ILE A 59 -24.96 -13.85 14.76
N ASP A 60 -24.30 -12.70 14.88
CA ASP A 60 -24.96 -11.41 15.01
C ASP A 60 -25.76 -11.04 13.75
N PHE A 61 -25.35 -11.52 12.56
CA PHE A 61 -26.14 -11.38 11.33
C PHE A 61 -27.51 -12.07 11.42
N PHE A 62 -27.60 -13.19 12.13
CA PHE A 62 -28.87 -13.89 12.38
C PHE A 62 -29.70 -13.24 13.48
N SER A 63 -29.17 -12.24 14.19
CA SER A 63 -29.94 -11.49 15.19
C SER A 63 -30.98 -10.60 14.51
N THR A 64 -32.06 -10.28 15.23
CA THR A 64 -33.11 -9.37 14.71
C THR A 64 -32.65 -7.92 14.59
N ASP A 65 -31.48 -7.57 15.12
CA ASP A 65 -30.98 -6.20 15.19
C ASP A 65 -29.95 -5.95 14.07
N LYS A 66 -30.41 -5.32 12.99
CA LYS A 66 -29.54 -4.97 11.87
C LYS A 66 -28.50 -3.91 12.22
N GLU A 67 -28.80 -3.01 13.16
CA GLU A 67 -27.83 -2.00 13.61
C GLU A 67 -26.69 -2.65 14.39
N GLN A 68 -27.01 -3.69 15.18
CA GLN A 68 -26.02 -4.50 15.88
C GLN A 68 -25.04 -5.18 14.91
N PHE A 69 -25.53 -5.74 13.80
CA PHE A 69 -24.67 -6.35 12.79
C PHE A 69 -23.72 -5.33 12.14
N GLU A 70 -24.24 -4.16 11.71
CA GLU A 70 -23.42 -3.12 11.09
C GLU A 70 -22.32 -2.58 12.03
N SER A 71 -22.65 -2.40 13.31
CA SER A 71 -21.67 -2.01 14.33
C SER A 71 -20.60 -3.09 14.52
N SER A 72 -21.02 -4.34 14.62
CA SER A 72 -20.11 -5.48 14.79
C SER A 72 -19.21 -5.69 13.57
N LEU A 73 -19.76 -5.50 12.37
CA LEU A 73 -19.03 -5.55 11.11
C LEU A 73 -17.96 -4.46 11.07
N THR A 74 -18.31 -3.22 11.41
CA THR A 74 -17.36 -2.10 11.45
C THR A 74 -16.20 -2.37 12.41
N ASN A 75 -16.52 -2.86 13.61
CA ASN A 75 -15.50 -3.22 14.62
C ASN A 75 -14.60 -4.36 14.15
N TRP A 76 -15.20 -5.39 13.55
CA TRP A 76 -14.48 -6.52 12.99
C TRP A 76 -13.55 -6.10 11.85
N LEU A 77 -14.03 -5.26 10.91
CA LEU A 77 -13.26 -4.74 9.78
C LEU A 77 -11.99 -4.01 10.26
N ASN A 78 -12.14 -3.08 11.20
CA ASN A 78 -11.02 -2.31 11.74
C ASN A 78 -10.00 -3.20 12.46
N HIS A 79 -10.48 -4.13 13.29
CA HIS A 79 -9.62 -5.04 14.04
C HIS A 79 -8.85 -5.99 13.11
N MET A 80 -9.58 -6.64 12.20
CA MET A 80 -8.99 -7.62 11.29
C MET A 80 -8.05 -6.96 10.29
N TYR A 81 -8.42 -5.81 9.73
CA TYR A 81 -7.54 -5.07 8.83
C TYR A 81 -6.20 -4.72 9.51
N LYS A 82 -6.26 -4.03 10.66
CA LYS A 82 -5.06 -3.60 11.39
C LYS A 82 -4.11 -4.78 11.64
N ARG A 83 -4.65 -5.86 12.17
CA ARG A 83 -3.83 -7.02 12.53
C ARG A 83 -3.30 -7.80 11.33
N ARG A 84 -4.08 -7.93 10.26
CA ARG A 84 -3.61 -8.59 9.03
C ARG A 84 -2.49 -7.79 8.37
N MET A 85 -2.56 -6.47 8.41
CA MET A 85 -1.49 -5.60 7.94
C MET A 85 -0.23 -5.68 8.82
N GLU A 86 -0.37 -5.63 10.15
CA GLU A 86 0.76 -5.75 11.09
C GLU A 86 1.54 -7.06 10.93
N ASN A 87 0.87 -8.12 10.47
CA ASN A 87 1.47 -9.43 10.22
C ASN A 87 1.73 -9.71 8.73
N GLU A 88 1.64 -8.69 7.86
CA GLU A 88 1.88 -8.78 6.42
C GLU A 88 1.12 -9.91 5.72
N VAL A 89 -0.12 -10.16 6.16
CA VAL A 89 -0.96 -11.24 5.63
C VAL A 89 -1.57 -10.84 4.30
N PRO A 90 -1.29 -11.55 3.19
CA PRO A 90 -1.90 -11.25 1.89
C PRO A 90 -3.41 -11.41 1.90
N LEU A 91 -4.12 -10.53 1.18
CA LEU A 91 -5.58 -10.60 1.03
C LEU A 91 -6.10 -12.00 0.60
N PRO A 92 -5.49 -12.72 -0.35
CA PRO A 92 -5.94 -14.06 -0.72
C PRO A 92 -5.97 -15.05 0.45
N GLU A 93 -5.04 -14.91 1.40
CA GLU A 93 -4.96 -15.78 2.58
C GLU A 93 -6.12 -15.50 3.56
N VAL A 94 -6.51 -14.23 3.69
CA VAL A 94 -7.68 -13.84 4.47
C VAL A 94 -8.95 -14.39 3.85
N LEU A 95 -9.13 -14.22 2.54
CA LEU A 95 -10.31 -14.71 1.82
C LEU A 95 -10.42 -16.24 1.89
N MET A 96 -9.31 -16.96 1.68
CA MET A 96 -9.28 -18.42 1.85
C MET A 96 -9.74 -18.83 3.25
N THR A 97 -9.30 -18.12 4.29
CA THR A 97 -9.68 -18.41 5.68
C THR A 97 -11.18 -18.17 5.91
N LEU A 98 -11.73 -17.10 5.35
CA LEU A 98 -13.17 -16.82 5.39
C LEU A 98 -13.97 -17.90 4.65
N ASP A 99 -13.50 -18.38 3.51
CA ASP A 99 -14.15 -19.47 2.75
C ASP A 99 -14.18 -20.78 3.55
N LYS A 100 -13.10 -21.10 4.28
CA LYS A 100 -13.08 -22.27 5.16
C LYS A 100 -14.07 -22.15 6.31
N LEU A 101 -14.19 -20.95 6.89
CA LEU A 101 -15.20 -20.69 7.93
C LEU A 101 -16.62 -20.80 7.36
N ARG A 102 -16.88 -20.21 6.18
CA ARG A 102 -18.16 -20.35 5.47
C ARG A 102 -18.55 -21.81 5.29
N TYR A 103 -17.60 -22.63 4.85
CA TYR A 103 -17.81 -24.08 4.72
C TYR A 103 -18.23 -24.74 6.04
N GLN A 104 -17.62 -24.37 7.17
CA GLN A 104 -18.03 -24.92 8.47
C GLN A 104 -19.46 -24.52 8.84
N PHE A 105 -19.84 -23.26 8.64
CA PHE A 105 -21.22 -22.82 8.90
C PHE A 105 -22.24 -23.60 8.07
N LEU A 106 -21.98 -23.79 6.77
CA LEU A 106 -22.84 -24.58 5.89
C LEU A 106 -22.88 -26.06 6.27
N LYS A 107 -21.75 -26.65 6.65
CA LYS A 107 -21.67 -28.04 7.09
C LYS A 107 -22.50 -28.27 8.35
N TRP A 108 -22.39 -27.39 9.33
CA TRP A 108 -23.07 -27.51 10.61
C TRP A 108 -24.55 -27.17 10.54
N SER A 109 -24.96 -26.23 9.69
CA SER A 109 -26.39 -26.02 9.40
C SER A 109 -27.00 -27.24 8.71
N GLY A 110 -26.25 -27.92 7.82
CA GLY A 110 -26.66 -29.19 7.24
C GLY A 110 -26.81 -30.32 8.28
N LYS A 111 -25.86 -30.45 9.22
CA LYS A 111 -25.96 -31.41 10.34
C LYS A 111 -27.24 -31.17 11.16
N PHE A 112 -27.52 -29.92 11.51
CA PHE A 112 -28.73 -29.53 12.25
C PHE A 112 -30.01 -29.90 11.50
N ALA A 113 -30.06 -29.60 10.20
CA ALA A 113 -31.21 -29.89 9.34
C ALA A 113 -31.50 -31.40 9.23
N ILE A 114 -30.47 -32.24 9.23
CA ILE A 114 -30.62 -33.71 9.20
C ILE A 114 -31.13 -34.25 10.54
N GLN A 115 -30.71 -33.65 11.65
CA GLN A 115 -31.02 -34.13 13.01
C GLN A 115 -32.37 -33.62 13.54
N THR A 116 -32.93 -32.58 12.92
CA THR A 116 -34.11 -31.87 13.42
C THR A 116 -35.30 -32.08 12.49
N GLU A 117 -36.19 -33.03 12.82
CA GLU A 117 -37.35 -33.37 11.98
C GLU A 117 -38.29 -32.18 11.69
N SER A 118 -38.40 -31.23 12.63
CA SER A 118 -39.24 -30.04 12.46
C SER A 118 -38.62 -28.98 11.55
N PHE A 119 -37.36 -29.14 11.13
CA PHE A 119 -36.65 -28.17 10.30
C PHE A 119 -36.91 -28.46 8.82
N THR A 120 -37.65 -27.59 8.15
CA THR A 120 -38.11 -27.84 6.79
C THR A 120 -37.02 -27.55 5.75
N LYS A 121 -37.22 -28.02 4.51
CA LYS A 121 -36.36 -27.64 3.38
C LYS A 121 -36.34 -26.13 3.15
N ASN A 122 -37.46 -25.44 3.43
CA ASN A 122 -37.54 -24.00 3.32
C ASN A 122 -36.68 -23.32 4.38
N ASP A 123 -36.76 -23.77 5.65
CA ASP A 123 -35.92 -23.23 6.72
C ASP A 123 -34.42 -23.40 6.40
N TYR A 124 -34.03 -24.56 5.85
CA TYR A 124 -32.66 -24.80 5.43
C TYR A 124 -32.22 -23.89 4.26
N TYR A 125 -33.09 -23.70 3.27
CA TYR A 125 -32.86 -22.78 2.16
C TYR A 125 -32.60 -21.35 2.67
N GLU A 126 -33.47 -20.83 3.55
CA GLU A 126 -33.32 -19.48 4.10
C GLU A 126 -31.99 -19.33 4.86
N VAL A 127 -31.61 -20.31 5.68
CA VAL A 127 -30.36 -20.28 6.44
C VAL A 127 -29.14 -20.32 5.54
N VAL A 128 -29.13 -21.18 4.51
CA VAL A 128 -28.01 -21.25 3.55
C VAL A 128 -27.86 -19.92 2.82
N HIS A 129 -28.96 -19.29 2.40
CA HIS A 129 -28.94 -17.98 1.78
C HIS A 129 -28.40 -16.90 2.73
N ALA A 130 -28.88 -16.87 3.98
CA ALA A 130 -28.42 -15.93 4.99
C ALA A 130 -26.93 -16.09 5.32
N ILE A 131 -26.42 -17.32 5.45
CA ILE A 131 -24.98 -17.58 5.66
C ILE A 131 -24.19 -17.00 4.49
N ASN A 132 -24.54 -17.35 3.25
CA ASN A 132 -23.78 -16.88 2.09
C ASN A 132 -23.80 -15.35 1.98
N PHE A 133 -24.97 -14.75 2.14
CA PHE A 133 -25.12 -13.29 2.07
C PHE A 133 -24.32 -12.56 3.16
N ALA A 134 -24.27 -13.08 4.39
CA ALA A 134 -23.45 -12.52 5.46
C ALA A 134 -21.95 -12.54 5.10
N PHE A 135 -21.45 -13.67 4.60
CA PHE A 135 -20.06 -13.78 4.18
C PHE A 135 -19.75 -12.95 2.93
N ASP A 136 -20.70 -12.77 2.02
CA ASP A 136 -20.52 -11.93 0.83
C ASP A 136 -20.36 -10.45 1.23
N ILE A 137 -21.19 -9.96 2.17
CA ILE A 137 -21.03 -8.61 2.75
C ILE A 137 -19.65 -8.46 3.41
N ILE A 138 -19.24 -9.43 4.23
CA ILE A 138 -17.95 -9.38 4.92
C ILE A 138 -16.79 -9.35 3.90
N ASN A 139 -16.83 -10.22 2.89
CA ASN A 139 -15.80 -10.31 1.87
C ASN A 139 -15.70 -9.02 1.04
N GLU A 140 -16.84 -8.47 0.62
CA GLU A 140 -16.92 -7.21 -0.14
C GLU A 140 -16.32 -6.06 0.70
N LYS A 141 -16.84 -5.83 1.90
CA LYS A 141 -16.40 -4.72 2.76
C LYS A 141 -14.95 -4.83 3.18
N PHE A 142 -14.47 -6.04 3.48
CA PHE A 142 -13.07 -6.26 3.83
C PHE A 142 -12.15 -6.01 2.64
N THR A 143 -12.52 -6.51 1.45
CA THR A 143 -11.74 -6.31 0.22
C THR A 143 -11.65 -4.85 -0.14
N ASP A 144 -12.77 -4.12 -0.09
CA ASP A 144 -12.81 -2.67 -0.36
C ASP A 144 -11.94 -1.89 0.61
N LEU A 145 -12.03 -2.19 1.91
CA LEU A 145 -11.20 -1.56 2.93
C LEU A 145 -9.71 -1.85 2.68
N TYR A 146 -9.36 -3.11 2.48
CA TYR A 146 -7.98 -3.54 2.27
C TYR A 146 -7.38 -2.87 1.02
N PHE A 147 -8.11 -2.90 -0.11
CA PHE A 147 -7.68 -2.30 -1.36
C PHE A 147 -7.52 -0.78 -1.23
N SER A 148 -8.53 -0.10 -0.67
CA SER A 148 -8.50 1.37 -0.51
C SER A 148 -7.32 1.83 0.34
N GLN A 149 -7.02 1.10 1.42
CA GLN A 149 -5.91 1.44 2.30
C GLN A 149 -4.54 1.16 1.67
N ILE A 150 -4.39 0.04 0.94
CA ILE A 150 -3.16 -0.21 0.19
C ILE A 150 -2.93 0.85 -0.88
N MET A 151 -3.97 1.20 -1.65
CA MET A 151 -3.87 2.25 -2.66
C MET A 151 -3.51 3.60 -2.05
N HIS A 152 -4.09 3.93 -0.90
CA HIS A 152 -3.72 5.13 -0.15
C HIS A 152 -2.25 5.10 0.31
N HIS A 153 -1.78 3.96 0.84
CA HIS A 153 -0.40 3.81 1.27
C HIS A 153 0.58 3.89 0.10
N LEU A 154 0.28 3.22 -1.02
CA LEU A 154 1.09 3.28 -2.24
C LEU A 154 1.16 4.70 -2.80
N SER A 155 0.03 5.40 -2.85
CA SER A 155 -0.01 6.81 -3.27
C SER A 155 0.83 7.69 -2.36
N ALA A 156 0.70 7.55 -1.03
CA ALA A 156 1.51 8.31 -0.08
C ALA A 156 3.01 7.98 -0.19
N GLN A 157 3.37 6.72 -0.41
CA GLN A 157 4.75 6.32 -0.67
C GLN A 157 5.27 6.90 -2.00
N GLN A 158 4.45 6.90 -3.05
CA GLN A 158 4.81 7.48 -4.34
C GLN A 158 5.04 9.00 -4.22
N SER A 159 4.15 9.73 -3.55
CA SER A 159 4.34 11.16 -3.29
C SER A 159 5.59 11.44 -2.44
N MET A 160 5.90 10.59 -1.46
CA MET A 160 7.13 10.70 -0.68
C MET A 160 8.38 10.43 -1.54
N ILE A 161 8.33 9.46 -2.45
CA ILE A 161 9.42 9.20 -3.40
C ILE A 161 9.62 10.41 -4.32
N GLU A 162 8.54 11.01 -4.82
CA GLU A 162 8.58 12.23 -5.63
C GLU A 162 9.21 13.39 -4.85
N GLU A 163 8.80 13.62 -3.60
CA GLU A 163 9.34 14.67 -2.72
C GLU A 163 10.83 14.45 -2.34
N ILE A 164 11.27 13.19 -2.27
CA ILE A 164 12.67 12.82 -1.96
C ILE A 164 13.54 12.75 -3.23
N SER A 165 12.95 12.75 -4.43
CA SER A 165 13.63 12.38 -5.68
C SER A 165 14.71 13.33 -6.19
N THR A 166 14.97 14.46 -5.51
CA THR A 166 16.15 15.28 -5.82
C THR A 166 16.77 15.90 -4.57
N PRO A 167 17.60 15.14 -3.84
CA PRO A 167 18.26 15.67 -2.66
C PRO A 167 19.33 16.68 -3.12
N ILE A 168 19.14 17.95 -2.77
CA ILE A 168 20.25 18.89 -2.74
C ILE A 168 21.13 18.54 -1.55
N ILE A 169 22.34 18.09 -1.85
CA ILE A 169 23.33 17.62 -0.88
C ILE A 169 24.44 18.67 -0.77
N SER A 170 24.58 19.29 0.41
CA SER A 170 25.74 20.15 0.69
C SER A 170 27.01 19.31 0.78
N ILE A 171 28.02 19.64 -0.01
CA ILE A 171 29.36 19.00 0.05
C ILE A 171 30.31 19.85 0.90
N THR A 172 30.17 21.17 0.83
CA THR A 172 30.90 22.12 1.67
C THR A 172 29.94 23.19 2.19
N ASP A 173 30.43 24.12 3.01
CA ASP A 173 29.65 25.28 3.46
C ASP A 173 29.22 26.20 2.30
N HIS A 174 29.90 26.10 1.16
CA HIS A 174 29.72 27.00 0.01
C HIS A 174 29.17 26.29 -1.24
N ILE A 175 29.16 24.95 -1.28
CA ILE A 175 28.80 24.17 -2.46
C ILE A 175 27.76 23.11 -2.09
N ALA A 176 26.65 23.10 -2.84
CA ALA A 176 25.71 21.98 -2.84
C ALA A 176 25.56 21.35 -4.23
N ILE A 177 25.05 20.13 -4.26
CA ILE A 177 24.90 19.33 -5.48
C ILE A 177 23.46 18.87 -5.63
N LEU A 178 22.97 18.97 -6.86
CA LEU A 178 21.71 18.41 -7.32
C LEU A 178 21.99 17.35 -8.40
N PRO A 179 22.01 16.05 -8.06
CA PRO A 179 22.18 15.01 -9.06
C PRO A 179 20.89 14.82 -9.86
N LEU A 180 20.97 14.87 -11.20
CA LEU A 180 19.84 14.60 -12.09
C LEU A 180 20.00 13.21 -12.73
N ILE A 181 19.01 12.35 -12.52
CA ILE A 181 19.00 10.96 -13.00
C ILE A 181 17.77 10.74 -13.87
N GLY A 182 17.96 10.16 -15.06
CA GLY A 182 16.86 9.73 -15.94
C GLY A 182 16.36 10.81 -16.90
N HIS A 183 15.05 10.84 -17.16
CA HIS A 183 14.42 11.80 -18.07
C HIS A 183 13.77 12.95 -17.29
N VAL A 184 13.77 14.16 -17.85
CA VAL A 184 13.16 15.35 -17.25
C VAL A 184 12.02 15.82 -18.15
N ASP A 185 10.78 15.57 -17.72
CA ASP A 185 9.56 16.10 -18.32
C ASP A 185 9.16 17.43 -17.66
N ASP A 186 8.07 18.03 -18.16
CA ASP A 186 7.64 19.37 -17.74
C ASP A 186 7.23 19.43 -16.26
N ASP A 187 6.61 18.38 -15.74
CA ASP A 187 6.17 18.32 -14.34
C ASP A 187 7.37 18.15 -13.41
N ARG A 188 8.32 17.29 -13.77
CA ARG A 188 9.57 17.12 -13.03
C ARG A 188 10.41 18.38 -13.07
N ALA A 189 10.48 19.09 -14.20
CA ALA A 189 11.21 20.34 -14.33
C ALA A 189 10.70 21.42 -13.37
N LYS A 190 9.37 21.57 -13.24
CA LYS A 190 8.76 22.50 -12.28
C LYS A 190 9.12 22.12 -10.85
N HIS A 191 9.00 20.85 -10.50
CA HIS A 191 9.31 20.38 -9.15
C HIS A 191 10.78 20.59 -8.78
N LEU A 192 11.69 20.33 -9.73
CA LEU A 192 13.13 20.60 -9.59
C LEU A 192 13.41 22.08 -9.38
N MET A 193 12.75 22.96 -10.14
CA MET A 193 12.89 24.40 -10.02
C MET A 193 12.50 24.90 -8.61
N GLU A 194 11.31 24.52 -8.15
CA GLU A 194 10.79 24.90 -6.83
C GLU A 194 11.67 24.38 -5.70
N THR A 195 12.08 23.12 -5.79
CA THR A 195 12.93 22.50 -4.77
C THR A 195 14.31 23.12 -4.75
N ALA A 196 14.92 23.35 -5.93
CA ALA A 196 16.27 23.90 -6.02
C ALA A 196 16.35 25.31 -5.46
N THR A 197 15.45 26.18 -5.87
CA THR A 197 15.40 27.58 -5.42
C THR A 197 15.14 27.68 -3.91
N SER A 198 14.16 26.93 -3.39
CA SER A 198 13.83 26.88 -1.96
C SER A 198 15.00 26.39 -1.11
N ARG A 199 15.64 25.27 -1.50
CA ARG A 199 16.73 24.67 -0.74
C ARG A 199 18.01 25.49 -0.79
N CYS A 200 18.37 26.06 -1.94
CA CYS A 200 19.56 26.90 -2.04
C CYS A 200 19.46 28.13 -1.14
N SER A 201 18.27 28.73 -1.05
CA SER A 201 18.02 29.85 -0.12
C SER A 201 18.16 29.45 1.36
N GLN A 202 17.82 28.20 1.73
CA GLN A 202 17.96 27.71 3.10
C GLN A 202 19.41 27.36 3.47
N LEU A 203 20.18 26.83 2.51
CA LEU A 203 21.53 26.32 2.74
C LEU A 203 22.61 27.41 2.74
N ASN A 204 22.30 28.62 2.27
CA ASN A 204 23.22 29.77 2.22
C ASN A 204 24.57 29.43 1.54
N ILE A 205 24.47 28.82 0.35
CA ILE A 205 25.60 28.40 -0.49
C ILE A 205 25.93 29.44 -1.56
N ASP A 206 27.16 29.43 -2.06
CA ASP A 206 27.61 30.28 -3.16
C ASP A 206 27.47 29.57 -4.53
N TYR A 207 27.52 28.24 -4.53
CA TYR A 207 27.49 27.42 -5.76
C TYR A 207 26.49 26.27 -5.66
N LEU A 208 25.63 26.14 -6.66
CA LEU A 208 24.86 24.92 -6.91
C LEU A 208 25.46 24.18 -8.10
N CYS A 209 25.90 22.95 -7.90
CA CYS A 209 26.36 22.07 -8.97
C CYS A 209 25.26 21.09 -9.37
N ILE A 210 24.87 21.09 -10.64
CA ILE A 210 23.98 20.07 -11.21
C ILE A 210 24.83 18.99 -11.87
N ASP A 211 24.67 17.73 -11.43
CA ASP A 211 25.34 16.58 -12.06
C ASP A 211 24.42 15.92 -13.08
N LEU A 212 24.85 15.95 -14.34
CA LEU A 212 24.14 15.42 -15.50
C LEU A 212 24.70 14.07 -15.96
N SER A 213 25.61 13.46 -15.21
CA SER A 213 26.27 12.20 -15.59
C SER A 213 25.30 11.04 -15.84
N ALA A 214 24.11 11.06 -15.23
CA ALA A 214 23.07 10.04 -15.36
C ALA A 214 21.90 10.46 -16.27
N ILE A 215 22.04 11.54 -17.03
CA ILE A 215 21.11 11.96 -18.08
C ILE A 215 21.58 11.37 -19.43
N THR A 216 20.65 10.85 -20.23
CA THR A 216 20.99 10.24 -21.54
C THR A 216 20.63 11.11 -22.74
N THR A 217 19.69 12.03 -22.58
CA THR A 217 19.19 12.93 -23.62
C THR A 217 19.10 14.36 -23.09
N PHE A 218 19.66 15.31 -23.85
CA PHE A 218 19.56 16.73 -23.55
C PHE A 218 18.41 17.32 -24.37
N GLU A 219 17.20 17.31 -23.81
CA GLU A 219 15.96 17.75 -24.45
C GLU A 219 15.60 19.20 -24.09
N THR A 220 14.73 19.83 -24.89
CA THR A 220 14.36 21.25 -24.74
C THR A 220 13.86 21.60 -23.34
N THR A 221 13.02 20.76 -22.72
CA THR A 221 12.52 20.98 -21.35
C THR A 221 13.64 21.08 -20.32
N LEU A 222 14.67 20.22 -20.42
CA LEU A 222 15.85 20.28 -19.54
C LEU A 222 16.63 21.57 -19.76
N VAL A 223 16.78 22.01 -21.02
CA VAL A 223 17.47 23.24 -21.38
C VAL A 223 16.78 24.46 -20.78
N GLU A 224 15.47 24.59 -21.01
CA GLU A 224 14.64 25.70 -20.50
C GLU A 224 14.66 25.77 -18.98
N MET A 225 14.59 24.62 -18.31
CA MET A 225 14.72 24.53 -16.85
C MET A 225 16.10 25.01 -16.38
N LEU A 226 17.20 24.55 -16.99
CA LEU A 226 18.55 24.93 -16.55
C LEU A 226 18.80 26.44 -16.69
N PHE A 227 18.37 27.06 -17.80
CA PHE A 227 18.50 28.50 -17.99
C PHE A 227 17.65 29.30 -17.00
N SER A 228 16.38 28.91 -16.85
CA SER A 228 15.48 29.58 -15.90
C SER A 228 16.03 29.48 -14.47
N LEU A 229 16.60 28.33 -14.11
CA LEU A 229 17.21 28.12 -12.80
C LEU A 229 18.48 28.95 -12.63
N ALA A 230 19.33 29.02 -13.66
CA ALA A 230 20.53 29.86 -13.64
C ALA A 230 20.19 31.34 -13.41
N ASP A 231 19.18 31.85 -14.11
CA ASP A 231 18.71 33.24 -13.95
C ASP A 231 18.18 33.51 -12.54
N ILE A 232 17.36 32.60 -12.00
CA ILE A 232 16.81 32.74 -10.65
C ILE A 232 17.94 32.68 -9.62
N LEU A 233 18.84 31.72 -9.71
CA LEU A 233 19.96 31.57 -8.76
C LEU A 233 20.91 32.76 -8.82
N LYS A 234 21.18 33.31 -10.02
CA LYS A 234 21.98 34.53 -10.20
C LYS A 234 21.37 35.72 -9.46
N LEU A 235 20.03 35.85 -9.47
CA LEU A 235 19.33 36.87 -8.68
C LEU A 235 19.43 36.63 -7.15
N LEU A 236 19.55 35.37 -6.74
CA LEU A 236 19.78 34.99 -5.34
C LEU A 236 21.26 35.08 -4.92
N GLY A 237 22.17 35.44 -5.84
CA GLY A 237 23.61 35.51 -5.57
C GLY A 237 24.32 34.15 -5.60
N ILE A 238 23.70 33.14 -6.19
CA ILE A 238 24.20 31.76 -6.25
C ILE A 238 24.60 31.45 -7.70
N GLU A 239 25.82 30.97 -7.92
CA GLU A 239 26.31 30.59 -9.24
C GLU A 239 25.94 29.13 -9.54
N LEU A 240 25.22 28.91 -10.65
CA LEU A 240 24.92 27.56 -11.14
C LEU A 240 26.11 27.02 -11.93
N VAL A 241 26.47 25.75 -11.68
CA VAL A 241 27.55 25.05 -12.38
C VAL A 241 27.05 23.68 -12.86
N LEU A 242 27.42 23.26 -14.07
CA LEU A 242 27.09 21.94 -14.60
C LEU A 242 28.28 20.99 -14.51
N SER A 243 28.02 19.72 -14.17
CA SER A 243 29.02 18.65 -14.22
C SER A 243 28.48 17.41 -14.93
N GLY A 244 29.38 16.51 -15.33
CA GLY A 244 28.98 15.27 -16.01
C GLY A 244 28.53 15.47 -17.45
N ILE A 245 28.88 16.61 -18.07
CA ILE A 245 28.56 16.90 -19.47
C ILE A 245 29.33 15.93 -20.37
N THR A 246 28.60 15.13 -21.13
CA THR A 246 29.18 14.25 -22.14
C THR A 246 29.37 14.99 -23.48
N PRO A 247 30.29 14.55 -24.37
CA PRO A 247 30.46 15.16 -25.69
C PRO A 247 29.17 15.23 -26.52
N LYS A 248 28.29 14.22 -26.37
CA LYS A 248 26.98 14.20 -27.04
C LYS A 248 26.06 15.31 -26.53
N MET A 249 26.02 15.54 -25.22
CA MET A 249 25.24 16.65 -24.63
C MET A 249 25.75 18.00 -25.09
N ALA A 250 27.08 18.20 -25.10
CA ALA A 250 27.67 19.45 -25.59
C ALA A 250 27.29 19.73 -27.05
N GLN A 251 27.27 18.70 -27.91
CA GLN A 251 26.78 18.85 -29.29
C GLN A 251 25.29 19.23 -29.36
N GLN A 252 24.44 18.60 -28.53
CA GLN A 252 23.02 18.92 -28.48
C GLN A 252 22.76 20.35 -27.98
N MET A 253 23.52 20.80 -26.99
CA MET A 253 23.48 22.17 -26.47
C MET A 253 23.77 23.21 -27.57
N VAL A 254 24.84 23.00 -28.34
CA VAL A 254 25.21 23.88 -29.46
C VAL A 254 24.14 23.87 -30.56
N LEU A 255 23.53 22.72 -30.85
CA LEU A 255 22.46 22.61 -31.84
C LEU A 255 21.18 23.34 -31.44
N LEU A 256 20.92 23.47 -30.14
CA LEU A 256 19.76 24.18 -29.61
C LEU A 256 19.97 25.70 -29.52
N ASP A 257 21.10 26.22 -30.04
CA ASP A 257 21.50 27.64 -29.97
C ASP A 257 21.45 28.20 -28.54
N ALA A 258 21.73 27.33 -27.57
CA ALA A 258 21.80 27.67 -26.17
C ALA A 258 23.09 28.46 -25.93
N ASP A 259 22.99 29.77 -25.72
CA ASP A 259 24.12 30.61 -25.31
C ASP A 259 24.45 30.31 -23.84
N ILE A 260 25.26 29.27 -23.63
CA ILE A 260 25.57 28.77 -22.29
C ILE A 260 26.64 29.66 -21.67
N GLU A 261 26.19 30.65 -20.89
CA GLU A 261 27.04 31.36 -19.93
C GLU A 261 27.26 30.54 -18.63
N ILE A 262 26.66 29.35 -18.52
CA ILE A 262 26.75 28.49 -17.33
C ILE A 262 28.06 27.69 -17.37
N PRO A 263 28.97 27.82 -16.39
CA PRO A 263 30.19 27.03 -16.34
C PRO A 263 29.90 25.52 -16.35
N ALA A 264 30.60 24.78 -17.20
CA ALA A 264 30.36 23.36 -17.41
C ALA A 264 31.67 22.56 -17.35
N TYR A 265 31.63 21.44 -16.62
CA TYR A 265 32.77 20.59 -16.33
C TYR A 265 32.50 19.14 -16.71
N HIS A 266 33.58 18.39 -17.00
CA HIS A 266 33.43 16.99 -17.40
C HIS A 266 33.07 16.08 -16.21
N SER A 267 33.39 16.49 -14.98
CA SER A 267 33.11 15.71 -13.77
C SER A 267 32.93 16.59 -12.54
N LEU A 268 32.19 16.07 -11.56
CA LEU A 268 32.01 16.75 -10.27
C LEU A 268 33.34 17.01 -9.55
N LYS A 269 34.31 16.09 -9.70
CA LYS A 269 35.64 16.23 -9.09
C LYS A 269 36.35 17.51 -9.55
N GLU A 270 36.16 17.90 -10.80
CA GLU A 270 36.76 19.11 -11.36
C GLU A 270 36.12 20.38 -10.78
N VAL A 271 34.78 20.38 -10.65
CA VAL A 271 34.04 21.48 -10.00
C VAL A 271 34.56 21.73 -8.58
N LEU A 272 34.70 20.65 -7.79
CA LEU A 272 35.19 20.74 -6.43
C LEU A 272 36.66 21.18 -6.34
N HIS A 273 37.46 21.03 -7.39
CA HIS A 273 38.84 21.50 -7.40
C HIS A 273 38.97 22.98 -7.78
N GLU A 274 38.03 23.52 -8.56
CA GLU A 274 38.07 24.93 -8.98
C GLU A 274 37.32 25.89 -8.05
N LYS A 275 36.30 25.39 -7.34
CA LYS A 275 35.39 26.22 -6.53
C LYS A 275 35.56 26.05 -5.01
N VAL A 276 36.46 25.17 -4.56
CA VAL A 276 36.89 24.98 -3.16
C VAL A 276 38.30 25.51 -2.99
#